data_AF-A0A251XI22-F1
#
_entry.id   AF-A0A251XI22-F1
#
_cell.length_a   1.000
_cell.length_b   1.000
_cell.length_c   1.000
_cell.angle_alpha   90.00
_cell.angle_beta   90.00
_cell.angle_gamma   90.00
#
_symmetry.space_group_name_H-M   'P 1'
#
loop_
_entity.id
_entity.type
_entity.pdbx_description
1 polymer ?
#
loop_
_entity_poly.entity_id
_entity_poly.type
_entity_poly.pdbx_seq_one_letter_code
_entity_poly.pdbx_strand_id
1 'polypeptide(L)'
;MFGESAGGNAVTTLMAVPSAHGLFARAIAQSSPTNAVYPAEQTARWAAEFVASSPVGRAAPPTTPRRSGCSRPRARPPSPRRRTS
;
A
#
# COMPACT_ATOMS: atom_id res chain seq x y z
N MET A 1 19.95 -20.19 4.77
CA MET A 1 18.92 -19.47 5.56
C MET A 1 18.16 -20.44 6.44
N PHE A 2 17.46 -19.98 7.47
CA PHE A 2 16.59 -20.78 8.31
C PHE A 2 15.41 -19.94 8.82
N GLY A 3 14.32 -20.59 9.23
CA GLY A 3 13.14 -19.92 9.77
C GLY A 3 12.20 -20.88 10.50
N GLU A 4 11.48 -20.36 11.49
CA GLU A 4 10.52 -21.10 12.32
C GLU A 4 9.09 -20.56 12.12
N SER A 5 8.07 -21.41 12.22
CA SER A 5 6.65 -21.06 12.09
C SER A 5 6.39 -20.24 10.82
N ALA A 6 5.95 -18.98 10.95
CA ALA A 6 5.76 -18.07 9.82
C ALA A 6 7.05 -17.88 8.99
N GLY A 7 8.21 -17.86 9.65
CA GLY A 7 9.52 -17.84 8.99
C GLY A 7 9.83 -19.16 8.26
N GLY A 8 9.37 -20.30 8.77
CA GLY A 8 9.45 -21.58 8.08
C GLY A 8 8.65 -21.57 6.76
N ASN A 9 7.47 -20.95 6.77
CA ASN A 9 6.67 -20.76 5.57
C ASN A 9 7.39 -19.86 4.57
N ALA A 10 7.97 -18.74 5.01
CA ALA A 10 8.73 -17.85 4.14
C ALA A 10 9.93 -18.56 3.49
N VAL A 11 10.67 -19.38 4.25
CA VAL A 11 11.75 -20.23 3.71
C VAL A 11 11.21 -21.17 2.63
N THR A 12 10.09 -21.85 2.90
CA THR A 12 9.47 -22.78 1.95
C THR A 12 9.02 -22.06 0.67
N THR A 13 8.40 -20.88 0.80
CA THR A 13 8.02 -20.05 -0.36
C THR A 13 9.24 -19.67 -1.18
N LEU A 14 10.32 -19.18 -0.56
CA LEU A 14 11.53 -18.78 -1.29
C LEU A 14 12.22 -19.96 -2.00
N MET A 15 12.17 -21.16 -1.43
CA MET A 15 12.67 -22.36 -2.10
C MET A 15 11.84 -22.75 -3.34
N ALA A 16 10.58 -22.33 -3.42
CA ALA A 16 9.68 -22.59 -4.54
C ALA A 16 9.62 -21.45 -5.57
N VAL A 17 10.09 -20.25 -5.24
CA VAL A 17 10.07 -19.07 -6.12
C VAL A 17 11.24 -19.12 -7.11
N PRO A 18 10.99 -19.17 -8.44
CA PRO A 18 12.07 -19.29 -9.44
C PRO A 18 13.09 -18.15 -9.39
N SER A 19 12.66 -16.93 -9.14
CA SER A 19 13.55 -15.76 -9.06
C SER A 19 14.46 -15.77 -7.83
N ALA A 20 14.23 -16.67 -6.87
CA ALA A 20 15.09 -16.86 -5.70
C ALA A 20 16.16 -17.95 -5.92
N HIS A 21 16.21 -18.57 -7.11
CA HIS A 21 17.18 -19.60 -7.42
C HIS A 21 18.63 -19.08 -7.28
N GLY A 22 19.47 -19.85 -6.61
CA GLY A 22 20.88 -19.51 -6.36
C GLY A 22 21.13 -18.46 -5.27
N LEU A 23 20.10 -17.86 -4.67
CA LEU A 23 20.29 -16.88 -3.58
C LEU A 23 20.78 -17.52 -2.27
N PHE A 24 20.47 -18.81 -2.05
CA PHE A 24 20.84 -19.52 -0.84
C PHE A 24 21.36 -20.91 -1.17
N ALA A 25 22.49 -21.30 -0.56
CA ALA A 25 23.05 -22.63 -0.74
C ALA A 25 22.33 -23.72 0.08
N ARG A 26 21.70 -23.36 1.21
CA ARG A 26 20.99 -24.28 2.12
C ARG A 26 19.82 -23.58 2.83
N ALA A 27 18.80 -24.35 3.19
CA ALA A 27 17.59 -23.89 3.87
C ALA A 27 17.12 -24.86 4.96
N ILE A 28 16.60 -24.34 6.08
CA ILE A 28 15.93 -25.13 7.15
C ILE A 28 14.60 -24.45 7.50
N ALA A 29 13.47 -25.16 7.33
CA ALA A 29 12.15 -24.71 7.71
C ALA A 29 11.67 -25.50 8.95
N GLN A 30 11.48 -24.82 10.08
CA GLN A 30 11.11 -25.44 11.35
C GLN A 30 9.63 -25.15 11.66
N SER A 31 8.85 -26.18 11.99
CA SER A 31 7.44 -26.04 12.37
C SER A 31 6.60 -25.20 11.38
N SER A 32 6.90 -25.34 10.08
CA SER A 32 6.27 -24.53 9.02
C SER A 32 4.78 -24.88 8.88
N PRO A 33 3.84 -23.93 9.03
CA PRO A 33 2.43 -24.18 8.77
C PRO A 33 2.15 -24.16 7.26
N THR A 34 2.52 -25.21 6.54
CA THR A 34 2.46 -25.27 5.06
C THR A 34 1.05 -25.08 4.47
N ASN A 35 0.01 -25.28 5.27
CA ASN A 35 -1.39 -25.01 4.92
C ASN A 35 -1.80 -23.53 5.02
N ALA A 36 -0.96 -22.67 5.61
CA ALA A 36 -1.18 -21.23 5.74
C ALA A 36 -0.60 -20.46 4.54
N VAL A 37 -0.77 -21.00 3.33
CA VAL A 37 -0.43 -20.35 2.05
C VAL A 37 -1.72 -20.21 1.27
N TYR A 38 -2.14 -18.96 1.03
CA TYR A 38 -3.46 -18.65 0.47
C TYR A 38 -3.33 -17.87 -0.84
N PRO A 39 -4.30 -18.02 -1.77
CA PRO A 39 -4.39 -17.16 -2.95
C PRO A 39 -4.47 -15.68 -2.59
N ALA A 40 -3.93 -14.83 -3.46
CA ALA A 40 -3.91 -13.38 -3.25
C ALA A 40 -5.33 -12.79 -3.14
N GLU A 41 -6.29 -13.35 -3.87
CA GLU A 41 -7.68 -12.94 -3.83
C GLU A 41 -8.30 -13.20 -2.45
N GLN A 42 -7.90 -14.30 -1.80
CA GLN A 42 -8.42 -14.67 -0.50
C GLN A 42 -7.87 -13.75 0.60
N THR A 43 -6.58 -13.46 0.57
CA THR A 43 -5.96 -12.54 1.54
C THR A 43 -6.40 -11.09 1.32
N ALA A 44 -6.65 -10.68 0.08
CA ALA A 44 -7.23 -9.36 -0.23
C ALA A 44 -8.63 -9.19 0.35
N ARG A 45 -9.48 -10.23 0.29
CA ARG A 45 -10.82 -10.21 0.93
C ARG A 45 -10.71 -10.03 2.44
N TRP A 46 -9.88 -10.82 3.11
CA TRP A 46 -9.67 -10.70 4.55
C TRP A 46 -9.11 -9.33 4.94
N ALA A 47 -8.19 -8.78 4.15
CA ALA A 47 -7.67 -7.44 4.38
C ALA A 47 -8.77 -6.37 4.29
N ALA A 48 -9.66 -6.47 3.28
CA ALA A 48 -10.78 -5.57 3.12
C ALA A 48 -11.78 -5.67 4.29
N GLU A 49 -12.13 -6.90 4.70
CA GLU A 49 -13.00 -7.17 5.85
C GLU A 49 -12.41 -6.61 7.15
N PHE A 50 -11.11 -6.83 7.37
CA PHE A 50 -10.39 -6.32 8.53
C PHE A 50 -10.44 -4.79 8.58
N VAL A 51 -10.12 -4.11 7.47
CA VAL A 51 -10.19 -2.65 7.39
C VAL A 51 -11.62 -2.15 7.62
N ALA A 52 -12.63 -2.80 7.01
CA ALA A 52 -14.03 -2.43 7.18
C ALA A 52 -14.53 -2.58 8.64
N SER A 53 -13.99 -3.55 9.38
CA SER A 53 -14.29 -3.75 10.80
C SER A 53 -13.64 -2.69 11.71
N SER A 54 -12.59 -2.02 11.23
CA SER A 54 -11.86 -1.03 12.02
C SER A 54 -12.64 0.29 12.13
N PRO A 55 -12.43 1.09 13.20
CA PRO A 55 -13.03 2.41 13.33
C PRO A 55 -12.73 3.35 12.15
N VAL A 56 -11.54 3.20 11.55
CA VAL A 56 -11.11 4.00 10.38
C VAL A 56 -11.89 3.60 9.12
N GLY A 57 -12.20 2.32 8.93
CA GLY A 57 -13.00 1.85 7.80
C GLY A 57 -14.50 2.11 7.94
N ARG A 58 -15.00 2.28 9.18
CA ARG A 58 -16.40 2.65 9.46
C ARG A 58 -16.69 4.15 9.33
N ALA A 59 -15.66 4.99 9.42
CA ALA A 59 -15.84 6.43 9.23
C ALA A 59 -16.31 6.68 7.78
N ALA A 60 -17.50 7.28 7.62
CA ALA A 60 -17.98 7.76 6.33
C ALA A 60 -16.88 8.63 5.67
N PRO A 61 -16.74 8.59 4.33
CA PRO A 61 -15.71 9.38 3.66
C PRO A 61 -15.81 10.84 4.13
N PRO A 62 -14.68 11.52 4.38
CA PRO A 62 -14.73 12.92 4.81
C PRO A 62 -15.56 13.67 3.77
N THR A 63 -16.73 14.14 4.20
CA THR A 63 -17.58 15.04 3.43
C THR A 63 -16.75 16.28 3.21
N THR A 64 -16.05 16.31 2.07
CA THR A 64 -15.30 17.50 1.67
C THR A 64 -16.34 18.60 1.59
N PRO A 65 -16.28 19.65 2.44
CA PRO A 65 -17.22 20.74 2.31
C PRO A 65 -17.00 21.29 0.90
N ARG A 66 -18.04 21.20 0.05
CA ARG A 66 -18.02 21.85 -1.27
C ARG A 66 -17.64 23.29 -1.00
N ARG A 67 -16.44 23.72 -1.42
CA ARG A 67 -15.97 25.11 -1.29
C ARG A 67 -16.99 26.02 -1.96
N SER A 68 -17.93 26.53 -1.19
CA SER A 68 -18.86 27.57 -1.60
C SER A 68 -18.07 28.87 -1.66
N GLY A 69 -17.81 29.34 -2.88
CA GLY A 69 -17.54 30.74 -3.18
C GLY A 69 -16.25 31.32 -2.60
N CYS A 70 -15.10 30.94 -3.15
CA CYS A 70 -13.95 31.86 -3.14
C CYS A 70 -14.02 32.65 -4.47
N SER A 71 -14.68 33.81 -4.45
CA SER A 71 -14.64 34.74 -5.57
C SER A 71 -13.20 35.21 -5.77
N ARG A 72 -12.62 34.89 -6.93
CA ARG A 72 -11.30 35.38 -7.33
C ARG A 72 -11.34 36.93 -7.38
N PRO A 73 -10.42 37.65 -6.71
CA PRO A 73 -10.31 39.09 -6.94
C PRO A 73 -9.83 39.31 -8.38
N ARG A 74 -10.54 40.16 -9.14
CA ARG A 74 -10.13 40.56 -10.49
C ARG A 74 -8.75 41.20 -10.43
N ALA A 75 -7.81 40.66 -11.21
CA ALA A 75 -6.48 41.23 -11.35
C ALA A 75 -6.58 42.65 -11.93
N ARG A 76 -5.87 43.59 -11.30
CA ARG A 76 -5.73 44.97 -11.73
C ARG A 76 -4.80 45.03 -12.95
N PRO A 77 -5.16 45.72 -14.05
CA PRO A 77 -4.32 45.75 -15.25
C PRO A 77 -3.00 46.50 -15.00
N PRO A 78 -1.89 46.10 -15.65
CA PRO A 78 -0.58 46.72 -15.47
C PRO A 78 -0.50 48.10 -16.15
N SER A 79 0.13 49.06 -15.46
CA SER A 79 0.38 50.42 -15.94
C SER A 79 1.40 50.44 -17.10
N PRO A 80 1.26 51.34 -18.09
CA PRO A 80 2.17 51.40 -19.23
C PRO A 80 3.55 51.94 -18.81
N ARG A 81 4.60 51.14 -19.03
CA ARG A 81 5.99 51.58 -18.85
C ARG A 81 6.33 52.61 -19.93
N ARG A 82 6.75 53.82 -19.50
CA ARG A 82 7.35 54.81 -20.39
C ARG A 82 8.61 54.21 -21.04
N ARG A 83 8.66 54.28 -22.36
CA ARG A 83 9.81 53.95 -23.20
C ARG A 83 10.67 55.21 -23.26
N THR A 84 11.91 55.13 -22.79
CA THR A 84 12.93 56.15 -23.10
C THR A 84 14.03 55.47 -23.90
N SER A 85 14.40 56.15 -24.98
CA SER A 85 15.39 55.79 -25.99
C SER A 85 16.82 55.69 -25.46
#